data_AF-A0A0U2WGF8-F1
#
_entry.id   AF-A0A0U2WGF8-F1
#
_cell.length_a   1.000
_cell.length_b   1.000
_cell.length_c   1.000
_cell.angle_alpha   90.00
_cell.angle_beta   90.00
_cell.angle_gamma   90.00
#
_symmetry.space_group_name_H-M   'P 1'
#
loop_
_entity.id
_entity.type
_entity.pdbx_description
1 polymer ?
#
loop_
_entity_poly.entity_id
_entity_poly.type
_entity_poly.pdbx_seq_one_letter_code
_entity_poly.pdbx_strand_id
1 'polypeptide(L)'
;MIPEGGIIQGPLEETEETSRTWHLDFEAGRIAGMADGLQAMQQAVYMALRTDRYRHLIYSYDYGSELSGLVGSHSPSVRSDAARMIREALEPDDRIIGIEDVEVETAGDGLRIRFTVHTTFGNFQMEQEVNANV
;
A
#
# COMPACT_ATOMS: atom_id res chain seq x y z
N MET A 1 26.01 -13.80 -35.74
CA MET A 1 24.76 -13.12 -36.12
C MET A 1 23.95 -12.98 -34.85
N ILE A 2 23.60 -11.75 -34.46
CA ILE A 2 22.79 -11.46 -33.27
C ILE A 2 21.34 -11.38 -33.74
N PRO A 3 20.36 -11.99 -33.06
CA PRO A 3 18.96 -11.87 -33.47
C PRO A 3 18.49 -10.43 -33.31
N GLU A 4 17.88 -9.87 -34.36
CA GLU A 4 17.11 -8.64 -34.24
C GLU A 4 15.81 -8.98 -33.48
N GLY A 5 15.65 -8.41 -32.28
CA GLY A 5 14.48 -8.63 -31.43
C GLY A 5 13.20 -8.12 -32.10
N GLY A 6 12.08 -8.80 -31.84
CA GLY A 6 10.78 -8.42 -32.39
C GLY A 6 10.36 -7.03 -31.91
N ILE A 7 10.06 -6.14 -32.85
CA ILE A 7 9.47 -4.83 -32.59
C ILE A 7 7.96 -5.03 -32.44
N ILE A 8 7.39 -4.62 -31.32
CA ILE A 8 5.93 -4.61 -31.13
C ILE A 8 5.37 -3.57 -32.10
N GLN A 9 4.66 -4.04 -33.14
CA GLN A 9 3.99 -3.19 -34.12
C GLN A 9 2.50 -3.09 -33.75
N GLY A 10 2.10 -1.96 -33.17
CA GLY A 10 0.72 -1.65 -32.83
C GLY A 10 0.64 -0.62 -31.69
N PRO A 11 -0.49 0.10 -31.56
CA PRO A 11 -0.72 0.92 -30.36
C PRO A 11 -0.79 0.01 -29.13
N LEU A 12 -0.12 0.42 -28.05
CA LEU A 12 -0.32 -0.16 -26.74
C LEU A 12 -1.66 0.33 -26.21
N GLU A 13 -2.62 -0.58 -26.02
CA GLU A 13 -3.85 -0.29 -25.29
C GLU A 13 -3.58 -0.59 -23.80
N GLU A 14 -3.43 0.46 -23.00
CA GLU A 14 -3.48 0.34 -21.54
C GLU A 14 -4.94 0.14 -21.13
N THR A 15 -5.23 -1.01 -20.53
CA THR A 15 -6.54 -1.30 -19.94
C THR A 15 -6.41 -1.25 -18.42
N GLU A 16 -7.36 -0.62 -17.73
CA GLU A 16 -7.38 -0.62 -16.26
C GLU A 16 -7.37 -2.06 -15.72
N GLU A 17 -6.49 -2.31 -14.75
CA GLU A 17 -6.45 -3.59 -14.07
C GLU A 17 -7.73 -3.82 -13.26
N THR A 18 -8.23 -5.05 -13.26
CA THR A 18 -9.43 -5.39 -12.49
C THR A 18 -9.16 -5.25 -10.99
N SER A 19 -10.12 -4.69 -10.26
CA SER A 19 -10.13 -4.69 -8.79
C SER A 19 -10.50 -6.06 -8.20
N ARG A 20 -11.06 -6.98 -8.99
CA ARG A 20 -11.62 -8.22 -8.48
C ARG A 20 -10.50 -9.18 -8.02
N THR A 21 -10.50 -9.52 -6.74
CA THR A 21 -9.47 -10.33 -6.10
C THR A 21 -10.04 -11.31 -5.08
N TRP A 22 -9.23 -12.19 -4.53
CA TRP A 22 -9.62 -13.04 -3.40
C TRP A 22 -9.77 -12.19 -2.15
N HIS A 23 -10.88 -12.39 -1.42
CA HIS A 23 -11.09 -11.75 -0.15
C HIS A 23 -10.32 -12.49 0.96
N LEU A 24 -9.37 -11.79 1.58
CA LEU A 24 -8.58 -12.27 2.70
C LEU A 24 -9.25 -11.87 4.01
N ASP A 25 -9.74 -12.87 4.74
CA ASP A 25 -10.24 -12.72 6.10
C ASP A 25 -9.05 -12.86 7.05
N PHE A 26 -8.41 -11.73 7.38
CA PHE A 26 -7.21 -11.69 8.23
C PHE A 26 -7.50 -12.12 9.68
N GLU A 27 -8.73 -11.96 10.16
CA GLU A 27 -9.11 -12.37 11.52
C GLU A 27 -9.26 -13.89 11.60
N ALA A 28 -9.94 -14.51 10.63
CA ALA A 28 -10.13 -15.96 10.60
C ALA A 28 -8.97 -16.72 9.92
N GLY A 29 -8.02 -16.00 9.31
CA GLY A 29 -6.85 -16.58 8.63
C GLY A 29 -7.22 -17.43 7.40
N ARG A 30 -8.22 -17.02 6.62
CA ARG A 30 -8.72 -17.79 5.46
C ARG A 30 -9.09 -16.90 4.27
N ILE A 31 -9.25 -17.53 3.11
CA ILE A 31 -9.90 -16.89 1.97
C ILE A 31 -11.42 -17.05 2.14
N ALA A 32 -12.15 -15.95 2.17
CA ALA A 32 -13.60 -15.92 2.42
C ALA A 32 -14.45 -15.64 1.17
N GLY A 33 -13.85 -15.75 -0.03
CA GLY A 33 -14.53 -15.56 -1.31
C GLY A 33 -13.80 -14.54 -2.18
N MET A 34 -14.55 -13.67 -2.86
CA MET A 34 -14.00 -12.62 -3.71
C MET A 34 -14.31 -11.24 -3.11
N ALA A 35 -13.38 -10.30 -3.29
CA ALA A 35 -13.56 -8.87 -3.03
C ALA A 35 -13.48 -8.11 -4.36
N ASP A 36 -14.13 -6.96 -4.42
CA ASP A 36 -14.10 -6.08 -5.58
C ASP A 36 -14.27 -4.61 -5.16
N GLY A 37 -13.95 -3.69 -6.08
CA GLY A 37 -14.03 -2.24 -5.87
C GLY A 37 -13.40 -1.79 -4.56
N LEU A 38 -14.14 -1.02 -3.76
CA LEU A 38 -13.64 -0.42 -2.52
C LEU A 38 -13.11 -1.45 -1.50
N GLN A 39 -13.72 -2.64 -1.43
CA GLN A 39 -13.26 -3.70 -0.52
C GLN A 39 -11.91 -4.25 -0.95
N ALA A 40 -11.70 -4.42 -2.26
CA ALA A 40 -10.42 -4.84 -2.79
C ALA A 40 -9.34 -3.76 -2.58
N MET A 41 -9.70 -2.48 -2.71
CA MET A 41 -8.78 -1.37 -2.46
C MET A 41 -8.34 -1.29 -1.00
N GLN A 42 -9.26 -1.48 -0.04
CA GLN A 42 -8.91 -1.56 1.38
C GLN A 42 -7.89 -2.68 1.64
N GLN A 43 -8.09 -3.85 1.03
CA GLN A 43 -7.16 -4.98 1.14
C GLN A 43 -5.80 -4.67 0.48
N ALA A 44 -5.79 -4.03 -0.70
CA ALA A 44 -4.57 -3.67 -1.40
C ALA A 44 -3.70 -2.69 -0.59
N VAL A 45 -4.31 -1.62 -0.07
CA VAL A 45 -3.64 -0.64 0.82
C VAL A 45 -3.11 -1.32 2.07
N TYR A 46 -3.92 -2.18 2.70
CA TYR A 46 -3.50 -2.94 3.89
C TYR A 46 -2.23 -3.77 3.62
N MET A 47 -2.21 -4.49 2.49
CA MET A 47 -1.07 -5.33 2.11
C MET A 47 0.18 -4.50 1.80
N ALA A 48 0.02 -3.40 1.05
CA ALA A 48 1.12 -2.52 0.71
C ALA A 48 1.77 -1.89 1.95
N LEU A 49 0.97 -1.48 2.94
CA LEU A 49 1.51 -0.82 4.14
C LEU A 49 2.11 -1.79 5.15
N ARG A 50 1.59 -3.03 5.24
CA ARG A 50 2.11 -4.05 6.16
C ARG A 50 3.30 -4.84 5.63
N THR A 51 3.63 -4.69 4.35
CA THR A 51 4.82 -5.31 3.78
C THR A 51 6.00 -4.37 3.98
N ASP A 52 7.03 -4.82 4.70
CA ASP A 52 8.30 -4.08 4.78
C ASP A 52 8.93 -4.03 3.38
N ARG A 53 9.16 -2.82 2.87
CA ARG A 53 9.86 -2.61 1.60
C ARG A 53 11.25 -3.24 1.65
N TYR A 54 11.69 -3.84 0.54
CA TYR A 54 12.98 -4.54 0.38
C TYR A 54 13.17 -5.83 1.18
N ARG A 55 12.21 -6.24 2.02
CA ARG A 55 12.34 -7.43 2.86
C ARG A 55 12.20 -8.74 2.10
N HIS A 56 11.38 -8.76 1.04
CA HIS A 56 11.04 -9.99 0.32
C HIS A 56 11.39 -9.90 -1.16
N LEU A 57 12.17 -10.86 -1.65
CA LEU A 57 12.63 -10.92 -3.05
C LEU A 57 11.51 -11.07 -4.09
N ILE A 58 10.31 -11.51 -3.66
CA ILE A 58 9.15 -11.69 -4.55
C ILE A 58 8.50 -10.35 -4.93
N TYR A 59 8.81 -9.27 -4.21
CA TYR A 59 8.25 -7.95 -4.45
C TYR A 59 9.24 -7.07 -5.23
N SER A 60 8.70 -6.15 -6.02
CA SER A 60 9.49 -5.09 -6.64
C SER A 60 10.04 -4.14 -5.57
N TYR A 61 11.02 -3.32 -5.95
CA TYR A 61 11.59 -2.29 -5.08
C TYR A 61 10.56 -1.21 -4.68
N ASP A 62 9.52 -1.03 -5.49
CA ASP A 62 8.50 0.01 -5.27
C ASP A 62 7.39 -0.47 -4.30
N TYR A 63 7.25 -1.78 -4.08
CA TYR A 63 6.20 -2.35 -3.24
C TYR A 63 6.59 -2.46 -1.76
N GLY A 64 5.63 -2.14 -0.89
CA GLY A 64 5.81 -2.14 0.56
C GLY A 64 6.01 -0.73 1.11
N SER A 65 6.03 -0.62 2.43
CA SER A 65 6.30 0.64 3.14
C SER A 65 7.55 0.53 4.02
N GLU A 66 8.08 1.69 4.41
CA GLU A 66 9.21 1.81 5.34
C GLU A 66 8.75 2.30 6.72
N LEU A 67 7.45 2.15 7.03
CA LEU A 67 6.82 2.70 8.23
C LEU A 67 7.43 2.13 9.52
N SER A 68 7.90 0.88 9.51
CA SER A 68 8.60 0.25 10.64
C SER A 68 9.82 1.04 11.10
N GLY A 69 10.48 1.78 10.20
CA GLY A 69 11.61 2.66 10.52
C GLY A 69 11.23 3.92 11.32
N LEU A 70 9.94 4.24 11.44
CA LEU A 70 9.48 5.39 12.25
C LEU A 70 9.36 5.07 13.74
N VAL A 71 9.34 3.78 14.11
CA VAL A 71 9.20 3.40 15.51
C VAL A 71 10.43 3.82 16.31
N GLY A 72 10.21 4.43 17.48
CA GLY A 72 11.27 4.99 18.30
C GLY A 72 11.87 6.31 17.77
N SER A 73 11.38 6.81 16.63
CA SER A 73 11.74 8.15 16.15
C SER A 73 11.12 9.22 17.04
N HIS A 74 11.96 10.12 17.57
CA HIS A 74 11.54 11.30 18.33
C HIS A 74 11.53 12.55 17.45
N SER A 75 11.54 12.37 16.12
CA SER A 75 11.60 13.47 15.18
C SER A 75 10.32 14.30 15.24
N PRO A 76 10.40 15.65 15.30
CA PRO A 76 9.24 16.51 15.10
C PRO A 76 8.53 16.26 13.76
N SER A 77 9.23 15.64 12.80
CA SER A 77 8.77 15.37 11.44
C SER A 77 8.06 14.03 11.25
N VAL A 78 7.86 13.21 12.32
CA VAL A 78 7.26 11.86 12.20
C VAL A 78 5.95 11.86 11.39
N ARG A 79 5.09 12.87 11.58
CA ARG A 79 3.87 13.01 10.78
C ARG A 79 4.14 13.18 9.29
N SER A 80 5.06 14.07 8.94
CA SER A 80 5.42 14.35 7.53
C SER A 80 6.12 13.16 6.89
N ASP A 81 6.97 12.45 7.65
CA ASP A 81 7.65 11.24 7.18
C ASP A 81 6.65 10.10 6.97
N ALA A 82 5.71 9.88 7.89
CA ALA A 82 4.63 8.90 7.73
C ALA A 82 3.78 9.21 6.49
N ALA A 83 3.34 10.46 6.32
CA ALA A 83 2.56 10.87 5.17
C ALA A 83 3.31 10.63 3.84
N ARG A 84 4.61 10.93 3.80
CA ARG A 84 5.47 10.68 2.64
C ARG A 84 5.60 9.18 2.35
N MET A 85 5.93 8.38 3.36
CA MET A 85 6.12 6.93 3.22
C MET A 85 4.82 6.22 2.79
N ILE A 86 3.66 6.63 3.31
CA ILE A 86 2.37 6.08 2.87
C ILE A 86 2.12 6.43 1.40
N ARG A 87 2.36 7.68 0.98
CA ARG A 87 2.21 8.07 -0.43
C ARG A 87 3.10 7.24 -1.34
N GLU A 88 4.39 7.15 -1.02
CA GLU A 88 5.37 6.39 -1.80
C GLU A 88 5.02 4.89 -1.86
N ALA A 89 4.40 4.32 -0.83
CA ALA A 89 3.99 2.92 -0.81
C ALA A 89 2.74 2.64 -1.65
N LEU A 90 1.88 3.65 -1.84
CA LEU A 90 0.61 3.52 -2.55
C LEU A 90 0.66 4.05 -3.99
N GLU A 91 1.60 4.92 -4.31
CA GLU A 91 1.81 5.52 -5.64
C GLU A 91 1.91 4.50 -6.80
N PRO A 92 2.49 3.29 -6.62
CA PRO A 92 2.53 2.31 -7.70
C PRO A 92 1.17 1.73 -8.12
N ASP A 93 0.13 1.86 -7.30
CA ASP A 93 -1.23 1.39 -7.63
C ASP A 93 -2.02 2.54 -8.26
N ASP A 94 -2.20 2.52 -9.58
CA ASP A 94 -2.85 3.55 -10.38
C ASP A 94 -4.33 3.79 -10.03
N ARG A 95 -4.95 2.85 -9.30
CA ARG A 95 -6.32 2.98 -8.78
C ARG A 95 -6.37 3.88 -7.54
N ILE A 96 -5.22 4.19 -6.93
CA ILE A 96 -5.10 5.09 -5.78
C ILE A 96 -4.74 6.50 -6.28
N ILE A 97 -5.63 7.46 -6.00
CA ILE A 97 -5.49 8.85 -6.41
C ILE A 97 -4.62 9.64 -5.40
N GLY A 98 -4.66 9.26 -4.13
CA GLY A 98 -3.85 9.89 -3.08
C GLY A 98 -4.38 9.65 -1.67
N ILE A 99 -3.78 10.37 -0.71
CA ILE A 99 -4.19 10.36 0.70
C ILE A 99 -4.36 11.77 1.25
N GLU A 100 -5.27 11.93 2.20
CA GLU A 100 -5.48 13.15 2.97
C GLU A 100 -5.61 12.88 4.47
N ASP A 101 -5.70 13.95 5.26
CA ASP A 101 -5.99 13.90 6.71
C ASP A 101 -5.11 12.95 7.51
N VAL A 102 -3.80 12.92 7.20
CA VAL A 102 -2.84 12.09 7.93
C VAL A 102 -2.68 12.61 9.36
N GLU A 103 -3.05 11.77 10.32
CA GLU A 103 -2.87 11.93 11.76
C GLU A 103 -1.93 10.84 12.27
N VAL A 104 -1.02 11.21 13.17
CA VAL A 104 -0.12 10.25 13.82
C VAL A 104 -0.20 10.45 15.32
N GLU A 105 -0.45 9.36 16.03
CA GLU A 105 -0.49 9.30 17.48
C GLU A 105 0.50 8.26 17.98
N THR A 106 1.13 8.54 19.13
CA THR A 106 1.92 7.52 19.83
C THR A 106 0.97 6.53 20.52
N ALA A 107 1.17 5.24 20.26
CA ALA A 107 0.38 4.15 20.84
C ALA A 107 1.32 3.16 21.51
N GLY A 108 1.55 3.32 22.83
CA GLY A 108 2.54 2.51 23.55
C GLY A 108 3.95 2.72 23.02
N ASP A 109 4.61 1.63 22.64
CA ASP A 109 5.95 1.63 22.02
C ASP A 109 5.90 1.81 20.48
N GLY A 110 4.72 2.10 19.93
CA GLY A 110 4.47 2.20 18.50
C GLY A 110 3.80 3.51 18.07
N LEU A 111 3.40 3.53 16.81
CA LEU A 111 2.66 4.61 16.18
C LEU A 111 1.33 4.09 15.66
N ARG A 112 0.28 4.89 15.84
CA ARG A 112 -1.01 4.72 15.20
C ARG A 112 -1.19 5.84 14.18
N ILE A 113 -1.38 5.46 12.93
CA ILE A 113 -1.49 6.40 11.80
C ILE A 113 -2.89 6.26 11.20
N ARG A 114 -3.64 7.36 11.16
CA ARG A 114 -4.97 7.43 10.54
C ARG A 114 -4.94 8.38 9.36
N PHE A 115 -5.62 8.02 8.28
CA PHE A 115 -5.65 8.81 7.05
C PHE A 115 -6.83 8.37 6.18
N THR A 116 -7.22 9.25 5.26
CA THR A 116 -8.22 8.93 4.23
C THR A 116 -7.51 8.58 2.94
N VAL A 117 -7.92 7.49 2.30
CA VAL A 117 -7.44 7.07 0.98
C VAL A 117 -8.48 7.43 -0.07
N HIS A 118 -8.04 8.03 -1.16
CA HIS A 118 -8.85 8.30 -2.34
C HIS A 118 -8.52 7.28 -3.43
N THR A 119 -9.54 6.61 -3.94
CA THR A 119 -9.40 5.66 -5.05
C THR A 119 -10.41 5.94 -6.14
N THR A 120 -10.20 5.37 -7.32
CA THR A 120 -11.17 5.38 -8.42
C THR A 120 -12.50 4.71 -8.05
N PHE A 121 -12.53 3.91 -6.98
CA PHE A 121 -13.73 3.22 -6.47
C PHE A 121 -14.41 3.95 -5.30
N GLY A 122 -13.87 5.09 -4.86
CA GLY A 122 -14.36 5.85 -3.71
C GLY A 122 -13.32 6.03 -2.61
N ASN A 123 -13.75 6.66 -1.51
CA ASN A 123 -12.86 7.03 -0.40
C ASN A 123 -13.13 6.13 0.81
N PHE A 124 -12.09 5.86 1.59
CA PHE A 124 -12.22 5.14 2.86
C PHE A 124 -11.17 5.60 3.86
N GLN A 125 -11.51 5.50 5.15
CA GLN A 125 -10.55 5.71 6.23
C GLN A 125 -9.74 4.45 6.46
N MET A 126 -8.44 4.62 6.71
CA MET A 126 -7.52 3.55 7.05
C MET A 126 -6.83 3.88 8.38
N GLU A 127 -6.59 2.84 9.16
CA GLU A 127 -5.76 2.89 10.36
C GLU A 127 -4.63 1.87 10.23
N GLN A 128 -3.39 2.33 10.44
CA GLN A 128 -2.20 1.49 10.44
C GLN A 128 -1.47 1.64 11.77
N GLU A 129 -1.29 0.51 12.46
CA GLU A 129 -0.46 0.44 13.66
C GLU A 129 0.93 -0.09 13.28
N VAL A 130 1.97 0.53 13.86
CA VAL A 130 3.36 0.18 13.63
C VAL A 130 4.05 0.03 14.99
N ASN A 131 4.59 -1.16 15.28
CA ASN A 131 5.16 -1.50 16.58
C ASN A 131 6.63 -1.91 16.46
N ALA A 132 7.40 -1.75 17.54
CA ALA A 132 8.84 -2.01 17.58
C ALA A 132 9.23 -3.50 17.47
N ASN A 133 8.27 -4.41 17.38
CA ASN A 133 8.50 -5.85 17.47
C ASN A 133 7.92 -6.58 16.24
N VAL A 134 8.81 -7.06 15.37
CA VAL A 134 8.58 -8.17 14.44
C VAL A 134 9.67 -9.21 14.68
#